data_AF-E3NJ94-F1
#
_entry.id   AF-E3NJ94-F1
#
_cell.length_a   1.000
_cell.length_b   1.000
_cell.length_c   1.000
_cell.angle_alpha   90.00
_cell.angle_beta   90.00
_cell.angle_gamma   90.00
#
_symmetry.space_group_name_H-M   'P 1'
#
loop_
_entity.id
_entity.type
_entity.pdbx_description
1 polymer ?
#
loop_
_entity_poly.entity_id
_entity_poly.type
_entity_poly.pdbx_seq_one_letter_code
_entity_poly.pdbx_strand_id
1 'polypeptide(L)'
;MTTAIIVLVESRFHIVCEFRGERYWSMIRRKWIAFLYVIVILYVLPFKYLCPDQEPAKQRLFQNCLEYRNMQKSKYDFSPSLIRLQRLPCLPSYIYNAPILVLVEDITYHLTVIIVWLVVCFNGLIALLIYIYWNTAKLLKNHRMSPQTYQIHRIFMSALVIQLVIPFCTLIGPAVAVLTSIITNYYNQGIVNVSVLSVTLHGSVTTVAMLIVHKSYRLAIKEMFRKFSFQSTEVPRMLMYTNHVARIESTTY
;
A
#
# COMPACT_ATOMS: atom_id res chain seq x y z
N MET A 1 -1.14 -5.91 0.08
CA MET A 1 -0.64 -5.63 1.43
C MET A 1 -1.64 -6.01 2.52
N THR A 2 -2.81 -5.36 2.60
CA THR A 2 -3.80 -5.59 3.67
C THR A 2 -4.22 -7.05 3.78
N THR A 3 -4.49 -7.72 2.65
CA THR A 3 -4.77 -9.16 2.59
C THR A 3 -3.63 -10.00 3.14
N ALA A 4 -2.37 -9.63 2.87
CA ALA A 4 -1.22 -10.36 3.37
C ALA A 4 -1.10 -10.24 4.90
N ILE A 5 -1.36 -9.05 5.46
CA ILE A 5 -1.40 -8.86 6.92
C ILE A 5 -2.51 -9.70 7.53
N ILE A 6 -3.71 -9.66 6.96
CA ILE A 6 -4.87 -10.46 7.42
C ILE A 6 -4.53 -11.96 7.40
N VAL A 7 -3.95 -12.48 6.31
CA VAL A 7 -3.56 -13.88 6.19
C VAL A 7 -2.46 -14.26 7.18
N LEU A 8 -1.48 -13.39 7.41
CA LEU A 8 -0.37 -13.65 8.34
C LEU A 8 -0.90 -13.72 9.77
N VAL A 9 -1.79 -12.79 10.13
CA VAL A 9 -2.49 -12.76 11.40
C VAL A 9 -3.36 -13.99 11.59
N GLU A 10 -4.21 -14.30 10.62
CA GLU A 10 -5.11 -15.46 10.66
C GLU A 10 -4.32 -16.76 10.77
N SER A 11 -3.21 -16.89 10.05
CA SER A 11 -2.33 -18.06 10.11
C SER A 11 -1.74 -18.28 11.49
N ARG A 12 -1.44 -17.20 12.22
CA ARG A 12 -0.94 -17.29 13.60
C ARG A 12 -2.06 -17.53 14.59
N PHE A 13 -3.22 -16.91 14.39
CA PHE A 13 -4.41 -17.18 15.19
C PHE A 13 -4.76 -18.68 15.16
N HIS A 14 -4.77 -19.29 13.98
CA HIS A 14 -5.04 -20.72 13.82
C HIS A 14 -4.01 -21.61 14.55
N ILE A 15 -2.74 -21.20 14.66
CA ILE A 15 -1.71 -22.00 15.35
C ILE A 15 -1.82 -21.85 16.87
N VAL A 16 -2.19 -20.67 17.35
CA VAL A 16 -2.14 -20.30 18.77
C VAL A 16 -3.43 -20.64 19.51
N CYS A 17 -4.55 -20.72 18.80
CA CYS A 17 -5.87 -20.74 19.42
C CYS A 17 -6.61 -22.02 19.08
N GLU A 18 -6.72 -22.92 20.06
CA GLU A 18 -7.73 -23.97 20.03
C GLU A 18 -9.09 -23.37 20.37
N PHE A 19 -10.05 -23.47 19.45
CA PHE A 19 -11.43 -23.06 19.68
C PHE A 19 -12.40 -24.13 19.16
N ARG A 20 -13.62 -24.15 19.71
CA ARG A 20 -14.60 -25.23 19.51
C ARG A 20 -14.96 -25.50 18.04
N GLY A 21 -14.70 -24.55 17.14
CA GLY A 21 -14.95 -24.64 15.69
C GLY A 21 -13.70 -24.85 14.83
N GLU A 22 -12.55 -25.15 15.41
CA GLU A 22 -11.26 -25.22 14.69
C GLU A 22 -11.27 -26.21 13.51
N ARG A 23 -11.84 -27.41 13.69
CA ARG A 23 -11.97 -28.40 12.61
C ARG A 23 -12.79 -27.87 11.43
N TYR A 24 -13.88 -27.17 11.70
CA TYR A 24 -14.73 -26.59 10.66
C TYR A 24 -14.04 -25.39 9.99
N TRP A 25 -13.41 -24.53 10.78
CA TRP A 25 -12.65 -23.39 10.28
C TRP A 25 -11.49 -23.81 9.37
N SER A 26 -10.73 -24.84 9.75
CA SER A 26 -9.64 -25.43 8.95
C SER A 26 -10.08 -25.78 7.51
N MET A 27 -11.30 -26.30 7.34
CA MET A 27 -11.84 -26.65 6.02
C MET A 27 -12.23 -25.42 5.19
N ILE A 28 -12.78 -24.40 5.83
CA ILE A 28 -13.29 -23.19 5.16
C ILE A 28 -12.18 -22.17 4.91
N ARG A 29 -11.17 -22.14 5.76
CA ARG A 29 -10.09 -21.17 5.78
C ARG A 29 -9.48 -20.92 4.41
N ARG A 30 -9.10 -21.98 3.68
CA ARG A 30 -8.50 -21.83 2.34
C ARG A 30 -9.46 -21.16 1.35
N LYS A 31 -10.75 -21.50 1.41
CA LYS A 31 -11.79 -20.86 0.60
C LYS A 31 -11.99 -19.41 0.98
N TRP A 32 -11.97 -19.08 2.28
CA TRP A 32 -12.05 -17.72 2.78
C TRP A 32 -10.85 -16.87 2.36
N ILE A 33 -9.62 -17.39 2.45
CA ILE A 33 -8.42 -16.69 1.97
C ILE A 33 -8.52 -16.44 0.46
N ALA A 34 -8.87 -17.46 -0.34
CA ALA A 34 -9.05 -17.30 -1.77
C ALA A 34 -10.11 -16.25 -2.10
N PHE A 35 -11.24 -16.27 -1.39
CA PHE A 35 -12.31 -15.28 -1.51
C PHE A 35 -11.84 -13.86 -1.20
N LEU A 36 -11.03 -13.65 -0.16
CA LEU A 36 -10.44 -12.33 0.14
C LEU A 36 -9.55 -11.81 -1.00
N TYR A 37 -8.75 -12.68 -1.63
CA TYR A 37 -7.94 -12.29 -2.79
C TYR A 37 -8.83 -11.94 -4.00
N VAL A 38 -9.88 -12.72 -4.26
CA VAL A 38 -10.85 -12.43 -5.32
C VAL A 38 -11.56 -11.10 -5.09
N ILE A 39 -12.01 -10.80 -3.87
CA ILE A 39 -12.61 -9.50 -3.52
C ILE A 39 -11.66 -8.36 -3.86
N VAL A 40 -10.39 -8.47 -3.50
CA VAL A 40 -9.41 -7.40 -3.78
C VAL A 40 -9.23 -7.21 -5.29
N ILE A 41 -9.18 -8.28 -6.06
CA ILE A 41 -9.10 -8.20 -7.53
C ILE A 41 -10.34 -7.53 -8.11
N LEU A 42 -11.52 -7.97 -7.70
CA LEU A 42 -12.81 -7.39 -8.11
C LEU A 42 -12.95 -5.92 -7.70
N TYR A 43 -12.32 -5.51 -6.59
CA TYR A 43 -12.29 -4.14 -6.14
C TYR A 43 -11.34 -3.25 -6.96
N VAL A 44 -10.16 -3.77 -7.35
CA VAL A 44 -9.17 -3.01 -8.12
C VAL A 44 -9.55 -2.93 -9.61
N LEU A 45 -10.24 -3.94 -10.14
CA LEU A 45 -10.66 -4.01 -11.54
C LEU A 45 -11.43 -2.77 -12.03
N PRO A 46 -12.45 -2.27 -11.31
CA PRO A 46 -13.16 -1.05 -11.68
C PRO A 46 -12.25 0.16 -11.90
N PHE A 47 -11.20 0.33 -11.09
CA PHE A 47 -10.26 1.46 -11.26
C PHE A 47 -9.54 1.47 -12.61
N LYS A 48 -9.36 0.31 -13.24
CA LYS A 48 -8.81 0.24 -14.61
C LYS A 48 -9.77 0.86 -15.63
N TYR A 49 -11.07 0.65 -15.46
CA TYR A 49 -12.10 1.10 -16.40
C TYR A 49 -12.66 2.49 -16.07
N LEU A 50 -12.33 3.02 -14.90
CA LEU A 50 -12.73 4.35 -14.44
C LEU A 50 -11.80 5.47 -14.91
N CYS A 51 -10.57 5.13 -15.30
CA CYS A 51 -9.67 6.11 -15.88
C CYS A 51 -10.22 6.54 -17.24
N PRO A 52 -10.53 7.83 -17.44
CA PRO A 52 -11.12 8.29 -18.68
C PRO A 52 -10.09 8.28 -19.81
N ASP A 53 -10.56 8.14 -21.05
CA ASP A 53 -9.73 8.33 -22.24
C ASP A 53 -9.13 9.74 -22.22
N GLN A 54 -7.79 9.80 -22.29
CA GLN A 54 -7.07 11.04 -21.96
C GLN A 54 -7.32 12.17 -22.96
N GLU A 55 -7.38 11.88 -24.26
CA GLU A 55 -7.62 12.89 -25.29
C GLU A 55 -8.99 13.60 -25.14
N PRO A 56 -10.12 12.88 -25.10
CA PRO A 56 -11.42 13.53 -24.92
C PRO A 56 -11.62 14.11 -23.51
N ALA A 57 -11.00 13.53 -22.47
CA ALA A 57 -11.11 14.06 -21.11
C ALA A 57 -10.38 15.39 -20.94
N LYS A 58 -9.17 15.52 -21.51
CA LYS A 58 -8.45 16.80 -21.58
C LYS A 58 -9.29 17.81 -22.35
N GLN A 59 -9.82 17.45 -23.52
CA GLN A 59 -10.68 18.34 -24.29
C GLN A 59 -11.86 18.84 -23.45
N ARG A 60 -12.64 17.98 -22.79
CA ARG A 60 -13.77 18.40 -21.94
C ARG A 60 -13.35 19.28 -20.77
N LEU A 61 -12.23 18.96 -20.12
CA LEU A 61 -11.68 19.77 -19.02
C LEU A 61 -11.30 21.17 -19.50
N PHE A 62 -10.86 21.32 -20.75
CA PHE A 62 -10.41 22.57 -21.35
C PHE A 62 -11.47 23.30 -22.20
N GLN A 63 -12.54 22.62 -22.64
CA GLN A 63 -13.59 23.17 -23.49
C GLN A 63 -14.43 24.23 -22.75
N ASN A 64 -14.61 24.05 -21.43
CA ASN A 64 -15.23 25.04 -20.53
C ASN A 64 -14.52 26.41 -20.56
N CYS A 65 -13.24 26.47 -20.95
CA CYS A 65 -12.50 27.73 -21.06
C CYS A 65 -12.82 28.51 -22.35
N LEU A 66 -13.17 27.85 -23.46
CA LEU A 66 -13.57 28.54 -24.71
C LEU A 66 -14.96 29.17 -24.56
N GLU A 67 -15.91 28.46 -23.95
CA GLU A 67 -17.22 29.03 -23.60
C GLU A 67 -17.09 30.18 -22.59
N TYR A 68 -16.25 30.03 -21.56
CA TYR A 68 -15.97 31.10 -20.60
C TYR A 68 -15.30 32.32 -21.24
N ARG A 69 -14.33 32.12 -22.16
CA ARG A 69 -13.72 33.22 -22.94
C ARG A 69 -14.77 33.96 -23.76
N ASN A 70 -15.73 33.26 -24.35
CA ASN A 70 -16.82 33.87 -25.11
C ASN A 70 -17.82 34.60 -24.20
N MET A 71 -18.13 34.07 -23.00
CA MET A 71 -18.94 34.76 -21.99
C MET A 71 -18.24 36.00 -21.40
N GLN A 72 -16.93 35.95 -21.18
CA GLN A 72 -16.13 37.05 -20.65
C GLN A 72 -15.96 38.18 -21.68
N LYS A 73 -15.87 37.84 -22.97
CA LYS A 73 -15.82 38.81 -24.08
C LYS A 73 -17.14 39.58 -24.27
N SER A 74 -18.25 39.05 -23.77
CA SER A 74 -19.58 39.71 -23.80
C SER A 74 -19.85 40.63 -22.59
N LYS A 75 -18.97 40.66 -21.58
CA LYS A 75 -19.27 41.24 -20.26
C LYS A 75 -18.12 42.10 -19.74
N TYR A 76 -17.97 43.30 -20.31
CA TYR A 76 -17.51 44.45 -19.51
C TYR A 76 -18.58 44.65 -18.40
N ASP A 77 -18.16 44.78 -17.14
CA ASP A 77 -18.98 44.75 -15.90
C ASP A 77 -19.51 43.38 -15.42
N PHE A 78 -18.73 42.69 -14.57
CA PHE A 78 -19.27 42.15 -13.30
C PHE A 78 -18.19 41.70 -12.30
N SER A 79 -18.47 41.98 -11.03
CA SER A 79 -17.63 41.77 -9.83
C SER A 79 -17.32 40.29 -9.49
N PRO A 80 -16.20 39.98 -8.79
CA PRO A 80 -15.59 38.64 -8.71
C PRO A 80 -16.29 37.62 -7.78
N SER A 81 -17.41 37.96 -7.14
CA SER A 81 -17.97 37.16 -6.04
C SER A 81 -18.87 35.98 -6.48
N LEU A 82 -19.10 35.80 -7.78
CA LEU A 82 -19.90 34.71 -8.35
C LEU A 82 -19.07 33.57 -8.97
N ILE A 83 -17.77 33.51 -8.68
CA ILE A 83 -16.87 32.39 -9.04
C ILE A 83 -17.02 31.27 -8.00
N ARG A 84 -18.23 30.76 -7.80
CA ARG A 84 -18.46 29.68 -6.81
C ARG A 84 -18.99 28.38 -7.42
N LEU A 85 -19.08 28.31 -8.74
CA LEU A 85 -19.59 27.11 -9.42
C LEU A 85 -18.95 26.87 -10.80
N GLN A 86 -17.61 26.91 -10.90
CA GLN A 86 -16.96 26.48 -12.14
C GLN A 86 -15.75 25.59 -11.90
N ARG A 87 -15.81 24.38 -12.47
CA ARG A 87 -14.69 23.45 -12.61
C ARG A 87 -13.61 24.15 -13.45
N LEU A 88 -12.56 24.56 -12.75
CA LEU A 88 -11.29 25.17 -13.20
C LEU A 88 -11.40 26.49 -14.01
N PRO A 89 -10.70 27.58 -13.59
CA PRO A 89 -10.55 28.77 -14.41
C PRO A 89 -9.69 28.46 -15.64
N CYS A 90 -9.78 29.28 -16.69
CA CYS A 90 -8.91 29.19 -17.86
C CYS A 90 -7.42 29.14 -17.46
N LEU A 91 -6.80 27.98 -17.68
CA LEU A 91 -5.38 27.78 -17.37
C LEU A 91 -4.50 28.41 -18.47
N PRO A 92 -3.24 28.79 -18.18
CA PRO A 92 -2.29 29.27 -19.18
C PRO A 92 -1.86 28.22 -20.22
N SER A 93 -1.44 28.67 -21.41
CA SER A 93 -1.06 27.82 -22.57
C SER A 93 -0.01 26.74 -22.25
N TYR A 94 0.93 27.03 -21.33
CA TYR A 94 1.97 26.08 -20.92
C TYR A 94 1.43 24.85 -20.18
N ILE A 95 0.25 24.97 -19.54
CA ILE A 95 -0.41 23.85 -18.86
C ILE A 95 -1.02 22.89 -19.89
N TYR A 96 -1.58 23.39 -20.99
CA TYR A 96 -2.16 22.52 -22.04
C TYR A 96 -1.11 21.65 -22.73
N ASN A 97 0.13 22.13 -22.82
CA ASN A 97 1.24 21.38 -23.41
C ASN A 97 1.98 20.51 -22.39
N ALA A 98 1.62 20.57 -21.11
CA ALA A 98 2.22 19.75 -20.07
C ALA A 98 1.65 18.31 -20.14
N PRO A 99 2.43 17.29 -19.76
CA PRO A 99 1.97 15.90 -19.67
C PRO A 99 1.07 15.73 -18.44
N ILE A 100 -0.15 16.26 -18.52
CA ILE A 100 -1.14 16.17 -17.44
C ILE A 100 -1.92 14.86 -17.59
N LEU A 101 -2.10 14.16 -16.48
CA LEU A 101 -2.93 12.97 -16.38
C LEU A 101 -4.27 13.35 -15.75
N VAL A 102 -5.37 13.21 -16.50
CA VAL A 102 -6.72 13.36 -15.96
C VAL A 102 -7.12 12.04 -15.33
N LEU A 103 -7.02 11.95 -14.00
CA LEU A 103 -7.29 10.72 -13.26
C LEU A 103 -8.80 10.46 -13.12
N VAL A 104 -9.61 11.52 -13.08
CA VAL A 104 -11.05 11.44 -12.80
C VAL A 104 -11.82 12.57 -13.46
N GLU A 105 -12.95 12.26 -14.09
CA GLU A 105 -13.95 13.24 -14.53
C GLU A 105 -15.17 13.28 -13.59
N ASP A 106 -15.60 12.10 -13.13
CA ASP A 106 -16.64 11.93 -12.11
C ASP A 106 -16.05 11.35 -10.83
N ILE A 107 -16.07 12.17 -9.79
CA ILE A 107 -15.51 11.85 -8.49
C ILE A 107 -16.46 11.01 -7.63
N THR A 108 -17.75 10.98 -7.96
CA THR A 108 -18.81 10.36 -7.15
C THR A 108 -18.57 8.88 -6.99
N TYR A 109 -18.33 8.17 -8.10
CA TYR A 109 -18.05 6.74 -8.08
C TYR A 109 -16.75 6.43 -7.33
N HIS A 110 -15.69 7.18 -7.60
CA HIS A 110 -14.39 7.01 -6.94
C HIS A 110 -14.50 7.22 -5.44
N LEU A 111 -15.24 8.25 -5.02
CA LEU A 111 -15.54 8.55 -3.64
C LEU A 111 -16.31 7.41 -2.98
N THR A 112 -17.38 6.90 -3.60
CA THR A 112 -18.15 5.76 -3.09
C THR A 112 -17.27 4.53 -2.89
N VAL A 113 -16.43 4.19 -3.88
CA VAL A 113 -15.54 3.02 -3.82
C VAL A 113 -14.48 3.19 -2.73
N ILE A 114 -13.85 4.37 -2.62
CA ILE A 114 -12.89 4.69 -1.56
C ILE A 114 -13.55 4.60 -0.18
N ILE A 115 -14.75 5.16 0.00
CA ILE A 115 -15.48 5.13 1.28
C ILE A 115 -15.83 3.70 1.67
N VAL A 116 -16.40 2.90 0.75
CA VAL A 116 -16.74 1.49 1.02
C VAL A 116 -15.49 0.71 1.40
N TRP A 117 -14.37 0.93 0.71
CA TRP A 117 -13.11 0.27 1.02
C TRP A 117 -12.56 0.67 2.39
N LEU A 118 -12.54 1.97 2.70
CA LEU A 118 -12.13 2.46 4.01
C LEU A 118 -13.01 1.82 5.10
N VAL A 119 -14.33 1.82 4.94
CA VAL A 119 -15.25 1.22 5.92
C VAL A 119 -14.98 -0.28 6.08
N VAL A 120 -14.93 -1.05 5.00
CA VAL A 120 -14.76 -2.52 5.07
C VAL A 120 -13.39 -2.92 5.60
N CYS A 121 -12.32 -2.31 5.10
CA CYS A 121 -10.96 -2.62 5.54
C CYS A 121 -10.70 -2.13 6.97
N PHE A 122 -11.16 -0.94 7.35
CA PHE A 122 -10.89 -0.38 8.67
C PHE A 122 -11.66 -1.11 9.77
N ASN A 123 -12.96 -1.39 9.56
CA ASN A 123 -13.75 -2.16 10.52
C ASN A 123 -13.24 -3.59 10.65
N GLY A 124 -12.88 -4.24 9.54
CA GLY A 124 -12.31 -5.58 9.56
C GLY A 124 -10.97 -5.65 10.30
N LEU A 125 -10.07 -4.70 10.06
CA LEU A 125 -8.76 -4.64 10.72
C LEU A 125 -8.86 -4.31 12.21
N ILE A 126 -9.72 -3.37 12.60
CA ILE A 126 -9.92 -3.01 14.01
C ILE A 126 -10.58 -4.17 14.77
N ALA A 127 -11.62 -4.79 14.22
CA ALA A 127 -12.26 -5.93 14.85
C ALA A 127 -11.26 -7.08 15.07
N LEU A 128 -10.41 -7.35 14.08
CA LEU A 128 -9.35 -8.35 14.15
C LEU A 128 -8.31 -8.00 15.23
N LEU A 129 -7.87 -6.73 15.31
CA LEU A 129 -6.95 -6.26 16.35
C LEU A 129 -7.51 -6.41 17.76
N ILE A 130 -8.76 -5.97 17.97
CA ILE A 130 -9.46 -6.09 19.25
C ILE A 130 -9.57 -7.57 19.62
N TYR A 131 -10.02 -8.40 18.68
CA TYR A 131 -10.17 -9.83 18.89
C TYR A 131 -8.86 -10.50 19.32
N ILE A 132 -7.75 -10.18 18.66
CA ILE A 132 -6.42 -10.72 18.98
C ILE A 132 -5.89 -10.23 20.31
N TYR A 133 -6.06 -8.96 20.62
CA TYR A 133 -5.67 -8.39 21.89
C TYR A 133 -6.40 -9.08 23.04
N TRP A 134 -7.73 -9.17 22.94
CA TRP A 134 -8.58 -9.84 23.91
C TRP A 134 -8.19 -11.30 24.09
N ASN A 135 -7.96 -12.00 22.98
CA ASN A 135 -7.60 -13.40 23.02
C ASN A 135 -6.21 -13.63 23.60
N THR A 136 -5.22 -12.79 23.29
CA THR A 136 -3.88 -12.85 23.90
C THR A 136 -3.94 -12.61 25.41
N ALA A 137 -4.74 -11.63 25.85
CA ALA A 137 -4.99 -11.36 27.27
C ALA A 137 -5.65 -12.55 27.97
N LYS A 138 -6.62 -13.22 27.30
CA LYS A 138 -7.28 -14.42 27.81
C LYS A 138 -6.33 -15.62 27.91
N LEU A 139 -5.50 -15.85 26.89
CA LEU A 139 -4.49 -16.92 26.89
C LEU A 139 -3.47 -16.73 28.02
N LEU A 140 -3.07 -15.49 28.30
CA LEU A 140 -2.18 -15.15 29.41
C LEU A 140 -2.80 -15.47 30.77
N LYS A 141 -4.09 -15.13 30.96
CA LYS A 141 -4.82 -15.39 32.21
C LYS A 141 -4.96 -16.88 32.53
N ASN A 142 -5.01 -17.73 31.50
CA ASN A 142 -5.21 -19.16 31.66
C ASN A 142 -3.90 -19.97 31.80
N HIS A 143 -2.74 -19.31 31.95
CA HIS A 143 -1.41 -19.95 32.08
C HIS A 143 -1.08 -21.02 31.02
N ARG A 144 -1.74 -20.97 29.85
CA ARG A 144 -1.57 -21.99 28.81
C ARG A 144 -0.27 -21.86 28.01
N MET A 145 0.57 -20.87 28.33
CA MET A 145 1.82 -20.62 27.63
C MET A 145 2.97 -20.36 28.59
N SER A 146 4.15 -20.89 28.23
CA SER A 146 5.39 -20.58 28.93
C SER A 146 5.76 -19.10 28.76
N PRO A 147 6.51 -18.50 29.72
CA PRO A 147 6.97 -17.12 29.61
C PRO A 147 7.72 -16.82 28.31
N GLN A 148 8.51 -17.78 27.83
CA GLN A 148 9.29 -17.65 26.59
C GLN A 148 8.39 -17.56 25.35
N THR A 149 7.35 -18.39 25.27
CA THR A 149 6.39 -18.40 24.15
C THR A 149 5.58 -17.10 24.12
N TYR A 150 5.16 -16.62 25.29
CA TYR A 150 4.48 -15.34 25.43
C TYR A 150 5.31 -14.16 24.92
N GLN A 151 6.61 -14.11 25.24
CA GLN A 151 7.50 -13.05 24.75
C GLN A 151 7.57 -13.00 23.23
N ILE A 152 7.65 -14.16 22.58
CA ILE A 152 7.68 -14.26 21.12
C ILE A 152 6.37 -13.75 20.52
N HIS A 153 5.22 -14.16 21.05
CA HIS A 153 3.92 -13.68 20.59
C HIS A 153 3.76 -12.18 20.78
N ARG A 154 4.16 -11.64 21.92
CA ARG A 154 4.07 -10.20 22.22
C ARG A 154 4.87 -9.37 21.22
N ILE A 155 6.13 -9.72 20.97
CA ILE A 155 6.98 -9.01 19.99
C ILE A 155 6.37 -9.06 18.59
N PHE A 156 5.86 -10.22 18.19
CA PHE A 156 5.22 -10.40 16.90
C PHE A 156 3.92 -9.60 16.76
N MET A 157 3.09 -9.55 17.79
CA MET A 157 1.88 -8.72 17.79
C MET A 157 2.21 -7.23 17.70
N SER A 158 3.22 -6.76 18.44
CA SER A 158 3.70 -5.38 18.30
C SER A 158 4.19 -5.08 16.88
N ALA A 159 4.89 -6.02 16.25
CA ALA A 159 5.32 -5.89 14.85
C ALA A 159 4.14 -5.76 13.87
N LEU A 160 3.09 -6.55 14.07
CA LEU A 160 1.86 -6.48 13.26
C LEU A 160 1.13 -5.15 13.43
N VAL A 161 1.04 -4.64 14.65
CA VAL A 161 0.44 -3.32 14.91
C VAL A 161 1.21 -2.23 14.16
N ILE A 162 2.55 -2.25 14.20
CA ILE A 162 3.39 -1.32 13.44
C ILE A 162 3.13 -1.45 11.93
N GLN A 163 3.02 -2.68 11.41
CA GLN A 163 2.70 -2.93 10.01
C GLN A 163 1.31 -2.47 9.59
N LEU A 164 0.37 -2.33 10.52
CA LEU A 164 -0.96 -1.81 10.24
C LEU A 164 -0.96 -0.28 10.15
N VAL A 165 -0.09 0.40 10.90
CA VAL A 165 0.05 1.87 10.80
C VAL A 165 0.51 2.32 9.42
N ILE A 166 1.36 1.54 8.75
CA ILE A 166 1.90 1.89 7.42
C ILE A 166 0.82 2.05 6.35
N PRO A 167 -0.11 1.08 6.14
CA PRO A 167 -1.30 1.26 5.31
C PRO A 167 -2.11 2.52 5.63
N PHE A 168 -2.22 2.87 6.91
CA PHE A 168 -2.99 4.04 7.32
C PHE A 168 -2.30 5.31 6.85
N CYS A 169 -0.99 5.42 7.02
CA CYS A 169 -0.23 6.57 6.54
C CYS A 169 -0.15 6.64 5.01
N THR A 170 0.03 5.50 4.34
CA THR A 170 0.33 5.45 2.89
C THR A 170 -0.90 5.34 1.98
N LEU A 171 -2.06 4.94 2.52
CA LEU A 171 -3.31 4.85 1.76
C LEU A 171 -4.41 5.77 2.33
N ILE A 172 -4.63 5.75 3.65
CA ILE A 172 -5.70 6.55 4.26
C ILE A 172 -5.32 8.03 4.31
N GLY A 173 -4.08 8.36 4.68
CA GLY A 173 -3.60 9.75 4.69
C GLY A 173 -3.80 10.47 3.35
N PRO A 174 -3.31 9.91 2.22
CA PRO A 174 -3.57 10.44 0.88
C PRO A 174 -5.05 10.55 0.53
N ALA A 175 -5.86 9.55 0.89
CA ALA A 175 -7.30 9.58 0.64
C ALA A 175 -7.97 10.74 1.39
N VAL A 176 -7.66 10.92 2.68
CA VAL A 176 -8.17 12.04 3.49
C VAL A 176 -7.71 13.37 2.93
N ALA A 177 -6.44 13.52 2.53
CA ALA A 177 -5.94 14.76 1.94
C ALA A 177 -6.71 15.14 0.66
N VAL A 178 -6.95 14.17 -0.22
CA VAL A 178 -7.76 14.36 -1.43
C VAL A 178 -9.21 14.70 -1.09
N LEU A 179 -9.82 14.01 -0.11
CA LEU A 179 -11.18 14.30 0.37
C LEU A 179 -11.32 15.72 0.91
N THR A 180 -10.36 16.17 1.72
CA THR A 180 -10.32 17.54 2.24
C THR A 180 -10.23 18.55 1.11
N SER A 181 -9.36 18.33 0.11
CA SER A 181 -9.30 19.18 -1.08
C SER A 181 -10.63 19.29 -1.82
N ILE A 182 -11.40 18.20 -1.90
CA ILE A 182 -12.73 18.20 -2.54
C ILE A 182 -13.75 18.97 -1.72
N ILE A 183 -13.87 18.66 -0.42
CA ILE A 183 -14.88 19.27 0.47
C ILE A 183 -14.64 20.77 0.61
N THR A 184 -13.37 21.18 0.74
CA THR A 184 -12.98 22.59 0.87
C THR A 184 -12.90 23.32 -0.47
N ASN A 185 -13.08 22.61 -1.60
CA ASN A 185 -12.80 23.12 -2.95
C ASN A 185 -11.39 23.74 -3.10
N TYR A 186 -10.42 23.23 -2.33
CA TYR A 186 -9.02 23.68 -2.34
C TYR A 186 -8.14 22.69 -3.10
N TYR A 187 -7.82 23.03 -4.35
CA TYR A 187 -6.95 22.24 -5.20
C TYR A 187 -5.47 22.62 -5.05
N ASN A 188 -4.61 21.64 -4.78
CA ASN A 188 -3.16 21.83 -4.72
C ASN A 188 -2.46 20.65 -5.43
N GLN A 189 -1.82 20.93 -6.57
CA GLN A 189 -1.12 19.93 -7.37
C GLN A 189 -0.02 19.21 -6.59
N GLY A 190 0.68 19.90 -5.69
CA GLY A 190 1.71 19.30 -4.84
C GLY A 190 1.14 18.23 -3.91
N ILE A 191 -0.01 18.51 -3.28
CA ILE A 191 -0.71 17.54 -2.42
C ILE A 191 -1.16 16.32 -3.23
N VAL A 192 -1.70 16.53 -4.43
CA VAL A 192 -2.14 15.44 -5.31
C VAL A 192 -0.94 14.58 -5.75
N ASN A 193 0.17 15.20 -6.14
CA ASN A 193 1.39 14.49 -6.54
C ASN A 193 1.96 13.64 -5.39
N VAL A 194 2.07 14.21 -4.19
CA VAL A 194 2.51 13.49 -2.99
C VAL A 194 1.56 12.35 -2.65
N SER A 195 0.25 12.56 -2.80
CA SER A 195 -0.77 11.53 -2.55
C SER A 195 -0.60 10.34 -3.51
N VAL A 196 -0.41 10.61 -4.81
CA VAL A 196 -0.17 9.57 -5.82
C VAL A 196 1.15 8.83 -5.56
N LEU A 197 2.23 9.54 -5.21
CA LEU A 197 3.50 8.93 -4.84
C LEU A 197 3.37 8.02 -3.61
N SER A 198 2.65 8.48 -2.59
CA SER A 198 2.41 7.70 -1.37
C SER A 198 1.62 6.42 -1.67
N VAL A 199 0.55 6.53 -2.46
CA VAL A 199 -0.27 5.38 -2.88
C VAL A 199 0.51 4.43 -3.77
N THR A 200 1.39 4.89 -4.66
CA THR A 200 2.20 3.99 -5.50
C THR A 200 3.31 3.29 -4.73
N LEU A 201 3.93 3.97 -3.75
CA LEU A 201 5.02 3.43 -2.94
C LEU A 201 4.56 2.54 -1.77
N HIS A 202 3.26 2.50 -1.44
CA HIS A 202 2.73 1.77 -0.27
C HIS A 202 3.22 0.31 -0.17
N GLY A 203 3.29 -0.39 -1.30
CA GLY A 203 3.72 -1.79 -1.37
C GLY A 203 5.21 -1.95 -1.02
N SER A 204 6.05 -1.08 -1.57
CA SER A 204 7.49 -1.05 -1.31
C SER A 204 7.77 -0.70 0.16
N VAL A 205 7.16 0.37 0.66
CA VAL A 205 7.31 0.82 2.07
C VAL A 205 6.93 -0.31 3.03
N THR A 206 5.83 -1.00 2.76
CA THR A 206 5.37 -2.07 3.66
C THR A 206 6.22 -3.32 3.58
N THR A 207 6.75 -3.64 2.40
CA THR A 207 7.67 -4.76 2.22
C THR A 207 8.97 -4.50 2.98
N VAL A 208 9.57 -3.33 2.79
CA VAL A 208 10.78 -2.92 3.53
C VAL A 208 10.55 -2.95 5.04
N ALA A 209 9.43 -2.39 5.50
CA ALA A 209 9.08 -2.44 6.91
C ALA A 209 8.85 -3.86 7.43
N MET A 210 8.23 -4.75 6.65
CA MET A 210 8.10 -6.16 7.02
C MET A 210 9.46 -6.81 7.25
N LEU A 211 10.43 -6.59 6.35
CA LEU A 211 11.76 -7.15 6.46
C LEU A 211 12.52 -6.63 7.68
N ILE A 212 12.32 -5.36 8.05
CA ILE A 212 13.00 -4.71 9.19
C ILE A 212 12.35 -5.10 10.52
N VAL A 213 11.03 -5.05 10.63
CA VAL A 213 10.34 -5.17 11.93
C VAL A 213 10.31 -6.64 12.40
N HIS A 214 10.16 -7.60 11.48
CA HIS A 214 10.06 -9.02 11.85
C HIS A 214 11.43 -9.66 12.05
N LYS A 215 11.68 -10.15 13.28
CA LYS A 215 12.93 -10.83 13.66
C LYS A 215 13.27 -12.01 12.74
N SER A 216 12.28 -12.84 12.38
CA SER A 216 12.49 -14.00 11.51
C SER A 216 13.02 -13.61 10.13
N TYR A 217 12.49 -12.54 9.54
CA TYR A 217 12.98 -12.05 8.24
C TYR A 217 14.37 -11.44 8.35
N ARG A 218 14.64 -10.63 9.39
CA ARG A 218 16.00 -10.10 9.62
C ARG A 218 17.05 -11.19 9.74
N LEU A 219 16.73 -12.29 10.43
CA LEU A 219 17.66 -13.42 10.58
C LEU A 219 17.92 -14.11 9.25
N ALA A 220 16.86 -14.39 8.47
CA ALA A 220 17.00 -14.99 7.14
C ALA A 220 17.84 -14.11 6.20
N ILE A 221 17.60 -12.80 6.18
CA ILE A 221 18.38 -11.84 5.38
C ILE A 221 19.86 -11.85 5.79
N LYS A 222 20.15 -11.80 7.09
CA LYS A 222 21.53 -11.89 7.60
C LYS A 222 22.21 -13.18 7.16
N GLU A 223 21.48 -14.30 7.19
CA GLU A 223 22.03 -15.58 6.75
C GLU A 223 22.29 -15.64 5.24
N MET A 224 21.39 -15.06 4.42
CA MET A 224 21.58 -14.92 2.98
C MET A 224 22.83 -14.08 2.67
N PHE A 225 23.00 -12.92 3.32
CA PHE A 225 24.19 -12.08 3.14
C PHE A 225 25.47 -12.79 3.62
N ARG A 226 25.41 -13.55 4.70
CA ARG A 226 26.53 -14.36 5.17
C ARG A 226 26.94 -15.40 4.12
N LYS A 227 25.98 -16.17 3.58
CA LYS A 227 26.24 -17.18 2.55
C LYS A 227 26.78 -16.56 1.26
N PHE A 228 26.23 -15.42 0.84
CA PHE A 228 26.70 -14.69 -0.33
C PHE A 228 28.15 -14.18 -0.18
N SER A 229 28.48 -13.64 1.00
CA SER A 229 29.84 -13.20 1.34
C SER A 229 30.85 -14.35 1.30
N PHE A 230 30.47 -15.53 1.82
CA PHE A 230 31.34 -16.71 1.76
C PHE A 230 31.55 -17.22 0.32
N GLN A 231 30.50 -17.32 -0.50
CA GLN A 231 30.64 -17.70 -1.92
C GLN A 231 31.52 -16.73 -2.72
N SER A 232 31.37 -15.42 -2.48
CA SER A 232 32.22 -14.40 -3.12
C SER A 232 33.68 -14.49 -2.71
N THR A 233 34.02 -15.14 -1.59
CA THR A 233 35.39 -15.27 -1.09
C THR A 233 36.04 -16.60 -1.47
N GLU A 234 35.24 -17.65 -1.71
CA GLU A 234 35.73 -18.95 -2.20
C GLU A 234 36.16 -18.90 -3.66
N VAL A 235 35.38 -18.23 -4.53
CA VAL A 235 35.70 -18.13 -5.97
C VAL A 235 37.07 -17.46 -6.22
N PRO A 236 37.43 -16.31 -5.59
CA PRO A 236 38.75 -15.72 -5.73
C PRO A 236 39.88 -16.59 -5.14
N ARG A 237 39.63 -17.29 -4.03
CA ARG A 237 40.64 -18.18 -3.42
C ARG A 237 40.96 -19.38 -4.31
N MET A 238 39.94 -19.97 -4.92
CA MET A 238 40.09 -21.10 -5.84
C MET A 238 40.84 -20.67 -7.12
N LEU A 239 40.55 -19.45 -7.62
CA LEU A 239 41.27 -18.86 -8.76
C LEU A 239 42.73 -18.50 -8.44
N MET A 240 43.01 -17.98 -7.24
CA MET A 240 44.39 -17.72 -6.81
C MET A 240 45.18 -19.01 -6.61
N TYR A 241 44.56 -20.06 -6.06
CA TYR A 241 45.21 -21.35 -5.86
C TYR A 241 45.56 -22.03 -7.19
N THR A 242 44.62 -22.07 -8.13
CA THR A 242 44.84 -22.62 -9.47
C THR A 242 45.92 -21.85 -10.24
N ASN A 243 45.91 -20.51 -10.18
CA ASN A 243 46.98 -19.69 -10.77
C ASN A 243 48.35 -19.91 -10.10
N HIS A 244 48.38 -20.16 -8.79
CA HIS A 244 49.62 -20.45 -8.08
C HIS A 244 50.20 -21.81 -8.47
N VAL A 245 49.37 -22.85 -8.54
CA VAL A 245 49.76 -24.21 -8.97
C VAL A 245 50.27 -24.19 -10.40
N ALA A 246 49.54 -23.56 -11.33
CA ALA A 246 49.97 -23.41 -12.72
C ALA A 246 51.31 -22.67 -12.85
N ARG A 247 51.57 -21.66 -11.99
CA ARG A 247 52.85 -20.95 -11.96
C ARG A 247 53.99 -21.85 -11.47
N ILE A 248 53.78 -22.66 -10.43
CA ILE A 248 54.78 -23.59 -9.91
C ILE A 248 55.14 -24.63 -10.98
N GLU A 249 54.14 -25.19 -11.66
CA GLU A 249 54.33 -26.16 -12.74
C GLU A 249 55.08 -25.56 -13.94
N SER A 250 54.85 -24.28 -14.26
CA SER A 250 55.57 -23.59 -15.34
C SER A 250 57.04 -23.30 -15.05
N THR A 251 57.44 -23.27 -13.77
CA THR A 251 58.83 -23.02 -13.34
C THR A 251 59.65 -24.28 -13.10
N THR A 252 59.04 -25.47 -13.22
CA THR A 252 59.70 -26.77 -12.95
C THR A 252 60.19 -27.49 -14.22
N TYR A 253 60.14 -26.85 -15.39
CA TYR A 253 60.66 -27.37 -16.66
C TYR A 253 61.66 -26.40 -17.31
#